data_AF-A0A4T0X3J0-F1
#
_entry.id   AF-A0A4T0X3J0-F1
#
_cell.length_a   1.000
_cell.length_b   1.000
_cell.length_c   1.000
_cell.angle_alpha   90.00
_cell.angle_beta   90.00
_cell.angle_gamma   90.00
#
_symmetry.space_group_name_H-M   'P 1'
#
loop_
_entity.id
_entity.type
_entity.pdbx_description
1 polymer ?
#
loop_
_entity_poly.entity_id
_entity_poly.type
_entity_poly.pdbx_seq_one_letter_code
_entity_poly.pdbx_strand_id
1 'polypeptide(L)'
;DESKRDFAGKDNKEKVQHLRWMSFLNSDFIMTFVKIVYPKDEATKAEGLASFAKHASYINNILAEGNTKFLVADRILAADIFAYETIRRIKEAGVNISEYPHIVKYMEEVGHHEILSNN
;
A
#
# COMPACT_ATOMS: atom_id res chain seq x y z
N ASP A 1 -22.19 -20.13 1.13
CA ASP A 1 -20.82 -20.25 0.60
C ASP A 1 -20.04 -19.00 1.00
N GLU A 2 -19.70 -18.89 2.29
CA GLU A 2 -18.89 -17.79 2.88
C GLU A 2 -17.39 -17.93 2.52
N SER A 3 -17.06 -18.87 1.64
CA SER A 3 -15.71 -19.31 1.32
C SER A 3 -14.96 -18.39 0.35
N LYS A 4 -15.67 -17.50 -0.35
CA LYS A 4 -15.02 -16.40 -1.07
C LYS A 4 -14.76 -15.29 -0.06
N ARG A 5 -13.63 -15.39 0.64
CA ARG A 5 -13.03 -14.29 1.41
C ARG A 5 -13.26 -13.01 0.61
N ASP A 6 -14.13 -12.12 1.10
CA ASP A 6 -14.54 -10.94 0.33
C ASP A 6 -13.40 -9.92 0.37
N PHE A 7 -12.40 -10.17 -0.48
CA PHE A 7 -11.18 -9.39 -0.64
C PHE A 7 -11.45 -7.99 -1.18
N ALA A 8 -12.67 -7.73 -1.65
CA ALA A 8 -13.12 -6.42 -2.10
C ALA A 8 -14.01 -5.71 -1.07
N GLY A 9 -14.23 -6.28 0.12
CA GLY A 9 -15.05 -5.70 1.20
C GLY A 9 -16.45 -6.29 1.28
N LYS A 10 -17.00 -6.43 2.49
CA LYS A 10 -18.24 -7.19 2.77
C LYS A 10 -19.52 -6.37 2.58
N ASP A 11 -19.41 -5.04 2.70
CA ASP A 11 -20.52 -4.10 2.58
C ASP A 11 -20.20 -2.99 1.59
N ASN A 12 -21.19 -2.17 1.23
CA ASN A 12 -21.03 -1.12 0.23
C ASN A 12 -19.99 -0.06 0.64
N LYS A 13 -19.85 0.22 1.95
CA LYS A 13 -18.87 1.20 2.42
C LYS A 13 -17.46 0.67 2.23
N GLU A 14 -17.19 -0.57 2.65
CA GLU A 14 -15.91 -1.23 2.43
C GLU A 14 -15.61 -1.38 0.93
N LYS A 15 -16.58 -1.77 0.11
CA LYS A 15 -16.40 -1.91 -1.35
C LYS A 15 -16.01 -0.60 -2.02
N VAL A 16 -16.63 0.51 -1.63
CA VAL A 16 -16.29 1.85 -2.15
C VAL A 16 -14.90 2.26 -1.70
N GLN A 17 -14.54 2.05 -0.44
CA GLN A 17 -13.19 2.40 0.05
C GLN A 17 -12.11 1.50 -0.57
N HIS A 18 -12.39 0.21 -0.71
CA HIS A 18 -11.53 -0.72 -1.42
C HIS A 18 -11.30 -0.27 -2.86
N LEU A 19 -12.36 0.09 -3.59
CA LEU A 19 -12.23 0.59 -4.97
C LEU A 19 -11.41 1.88 -5.03
N ARG A 20 -11.60 2.80 -4.09
CA ARG A 20 -10.81 4.05 -4.01
C ARG A 20 -9.33 3.77 -3.81
N TRP A 21 -8.99 2.89 -2.87
CA TRP A 21 -7.62 2.48 -2.64
C TRP A 21 -7.02 1.76 -3.85
N MET A 22 -7.73 0.80 -4.43
CA MET A 22 -7.26 0.12 -5.63
C MET A 22 -7.04 1.09 -6.80
N SER A 23 -7.92 2.08 -6.99
CA SER A 23 -7.74 3.11 -8.02
C SER A 23 -6.47 3.92 -7.77
N PHE A 24 -6.28 4.44 -6.55
CA PHE A 24 -5.10 5.22 -6.17
C PHE A 24 -3.81 4.40 -6.32
N LEU A 25 -3.82 3.15 -5.85
CA LEU A 25 -2.67 2.26 -5.92
C LEU A 25 -2.30 1.94 -7.38
N ASN A 26 -3.29 1.66 -8.24
CA ASN A 26 -3.06 1.32 -9.64
C ASN A 26 -2.79 2.51 -10.56
N SER A 27 -3.13 3.75 -10.17
CA SER A 27 -2.81 4.92 -11.01
C SER A 27 -1.56 5.61 -10.51
N ASP A 28 -1.58 6.08 -9.26
CA ASP A 28 -0.61 7.06 -8.78
C ASP A 28 0.59 6.34 -8.15
N PHE A 29 0.30 5.31 -7.37
CA PHE A 29 1.33 4.63 -6.60
C PHE A 29 2.14 3.65 -7.46
N ILE A 30 1.51 2.94 -8.40
CA ILE A 30 2.25 2.08 -9.32
C ILE A 30 3.16 2.88 -10.25
N MET A 31 2.73 4.05 -10.72
CA MET A 31 3.56 4.93 -11.55
C MET A 31 4.75 5.45 -10.77
N THR A 32 4.55 5.78 -9.49
CA THR A 32 5.63 6.11 -8.55
C THR A 32 6.62 4.96 -8.42
N PHE A 33 6.13 3.73 -8.20
CA PHE A 33 6.94 2.53 -8.12
C PHE A 33 7.78 2.32 -9.40
N VAL A 34 7.16 2.40 -10.58
CA VAL A 34 7.86 2.21 -11.86
C VAL A 34 8.98 3.23 -12.03
N LYS A 35 8.74 4.50 -11.69
CA LYS A 35 9.77 5.56 -11.76
C LYS A 35 10.96 5.29 -10.83
N ILE A 36 10.76 4.65 -9.68
CA ILE A 36 11.82 4.36 -8.71
C ILE A 36 12.59 3.09 -9.06
N VAL A 37 11.87 2.03 -9.44
CA VAL A 37 12.43 0.68 -9.60
C VAL A 37 12.93 0.42 -11.02
N TYR A 38 12.33 1.08 -12.01
CA TYR A 38 12.72 1.00 -13.42
C TYR A 38 12.94 2.39 -14.05
N PRO A 39 13.79 3.25 -13.44
CA PRO A 39 14.04 4.59 -13.96
C PRO A 39 14.76 4.51 -15.30
N LYS A 40 14.36 5.38 -16.23
CA LYS A 40 15.11 5.61 -17.47
C LYS A 40 16.39 6.42 -17.23
N ASP A 41 16.35 7.33 -16.25
CA ASP A 41 17.43 8.23 -15.86
C ASP A 41 17.24 8.69 -14.40
N GLU A 42 18.25 9.35 -13.85
CA GLU A 42 18.24 9.84 -12.46
C GLU A 42 17.16 10.90 -12.21
N ALA A 43 16.80 11.70 -13.22
CA ALA A 43 15.72 12.68 -13.10
C ALA A 43 14.37 12.01 -12.89
N THR A 44 14.08 10.96 -13.66
CA THR A 44 12.88 10.12 -13.52
C THR A 44 12.83 9.47 -12.13
N LYS A 45 13.97 8.97 -11.65
CA LYS A 45 14.08 8.41 -10.30
C LYS A 45 13.77 9.45 -9.23
N ALA A 46 14.34 10.66 -9.35
CA ALA A 46 14.09 11.75 -8.41
C ALA A 46 12.62 12.18 -8.38
N GLU A 47 11.94 12.25 -9.54
CA GLU A 47 10.49 12.48 -9.60
C GLU A 47 9.69 11.38 -8.89
N GLY A 48 10.11 10.12 -9.08
CA GLY A 48 9.54 8.97 -8.39
C GLY A 48 9.68 9.11 -6.87
N LEU A 49 10.87 9.43 -6.38
CA LEU A 49 11.13 9.62 -4.94
C LEU A 49 10.28 10.77 -4.35
N ALA A 50 10.18 11.90 -5.06
CA ALA A 50 9.33 13.01 -4.62
C ALA A 50 7.84 12.64 -4.59
N SER A 51 7.38 11.83 -5.55
CA SER A 51 6.00 11.33 -5.58
C SER A 51 5.76 10.31 -4.47
N PHE A 52 6.72 9.42 -4.21
CA PHE A 52 6.66 8.47 -3.10
C PHE A 52 6.54 9.17 -1.77
N ALA A 53 7.34 10.21 -1.51
CA ALA A 53 7.27 10.94 -0.25
C ALA A 53 5.86 11.53 0.01
N LYS A 54 5.19 12.04 -1.03
CA LYS A 54 3.82 12.54 -0.94
C LYS A 54 2.82 11.41 -0.65
N HIS A 55 2.90 10.31 -1.40
CA HIS A 55 2.01 9.17 -1.24
C HIS A 55 2.21 8.46 0.11
N ALA A 56 3.45 8.27 0.54
CA ALA A 56 3.80 7.70 1.83
C ALA A 56 3.30 8.58 2.98
N SER A 57 3.45 9.91 2.88
CA SER A 57 2.88 10.83 3.87
C SER A 57 1.35 10.70 3.95
N TYR A 58 0.66 10.64 2.81
CA TYR A 58 -0.79 10.47 2.75
C TYR A 58 -1.24 9.15 3.39
N ILE A 59 -0.64 8.01 3.00
CA ILE A 59 -0.97 6.70 3.56
C ILE A 59 -0.67 6.65 5.06
N ASN A 60 0.49 7.17 5.47
CA ASN A 60 0.89 7.22 6.88
C ASN A 60 -0.11 8.02 7.72
N ASN A 61 -0.62 9.14 7.21
CA ASN A 61 -1.63 9.94 7.89
C ASN A 61 -2.96 9.20 8.00
N ILE A 62 -3.43 8.55 6.93
CA ILE A 62 -4.66 7.75 7.00
C ILE A 62 -4.54 6.61 8.02
N LEU A 63 -3.40 5.91 8.06
CA LEU A 63 -3.15 4.86 9.06
C LEU A 63 -3.05 5.45 10.48
N ALA A 64 -2.55 6.67 10.63
CA ALA A 64 -2.47 7.36 11.91
C ALA A 64 -3.84 7.75 12.48
N GLU A 65 -4.82 8.06 11.63
CA GLU A 65 -6.20 8.35 12.07
C GLU A 65 -6.83 7.18 12.84
N GLY A 66 -6.38 5.94 12.58
CA GLY A 66 -6.80 4.75 13.32
C GLY A 66 -8.27 4.40 13.15
N ASN A 67 -8.94 4.94 12.13
CA ASN A 67 -10.34 4.64 11.82
C ASN A 67 -10.55 3.15 11.47
N THR A 68 -9.52 2.52 10.93
CA THR A 68 -9.43 1.09 10.61
C THR A 68 -8.01 0.60 10.88
N LYS A 69 -7.85 -0.70 11.18
CA LYS A 69 -6.53 -1.30 11.38
C LYS A 69 -5.66 -1.30 10.11
N PHE A 70 -6.28 -1.55 8.95
CA PHE A 70 -5.64 -1.53 7.63
C PHE A 70 -6.27 -0.43 6.75
N LEU A 71 -5.99 -0.40 5.44
CA LEU A 71 -6.41 0.71 4.57
C LEU A 71 -7.94 0.87 4.46
N VAL A 72 -8.67 -0.25 4.51
CA VAL A 72 -10.12 -0.27 4.26
C VAL A 72 -10.94 -0.70 5.48
N ALA A 73 -10.42 -1.66 6.25
CA ALA A 73 -11.14 -2.34 7.33
C ALA A 73 -10.15 -2.89 8.37
N ASP A 74 -10.67 -3.51 9.43
CA ASP A 74 -9.84 -4.16 10.45
C ASP A 74 -9.26 -5.52 10.04
N ARG A 75 -9.53 -5.94 8.80
CA ARG A 75 -9.00 -7.15 8.17
C ARG A 75 -8.34 -6.80 6.84
N ILE A 76 -7.36 -7.61 6.45
CA ILE A 76 -6.63 -7.45 5.19
C ILE A 76 -7.57 -7.71 4.01
N LEU A 77 -7.61 -6.75 3.09
CA LEU A 77 -8.25 -6.83 1.78
C LEU A 77 -7.21 -6.79 0.65
N ALA A 78 -7.64 -6.93 -0.59
CA ALA A 78 -6.71 -6.94 -1.72
C ALA A 78 -5.89 -5.63 -1.80
N ALA A 79 -6.52 -4.48 -1.53
CA ALA A 79 -5.83 -3.19 -1.46
C ALA A 79 -4.60 -3.22 -0.55
N ASP A 80 -4.68 -3.91 0.59
CA ASP A 80 -3.57 -3.97 1.54
C ASP A 80 -2.40 -4.80 0.98
N ILE A 81 -2.71 -5.90 0.29
CA ILE A 81 -1.74 -6.77 -0.36
C ILE A 81 -1.00 -6.01 -1.46
N PHE A 82 -1.72 -5.28 -2.31
CA PHE A 82 -1.12 -4.47 -3.37
C PHE A 82 -0.25 -3.34 -2.83
N ALA A 83 -0.72 -2.64 -1.78
CA ALA A 83 0.06 -1.61 -1.12
C ALA A 83 1.34 -2.18 -0.48
N TYR A 84 1.22 -3.31 0.23
CA TYR A 84 2.36 -3.99 0.85
C TYR A 84 3.41 -4.38 -0.18
N GLU A 85 3.02 -5.09 -1.24
CA GLU A 85 3.97 -5.51 -2.27
C GLU A 85 4.65 -4.32 -2.93
N THR A 86 3.91 -3.25 -3.21
CA THR A 86 4.47 -2.03 -3.82
C THR A 86 5.51 -1.37 -2.90
N ILE A 87 5.17 -1.18 -1.62
CA ILE A 87 6.08 -0.56 -0.63
C ILE A 87 7.30 -1.46 -0.38
N ARG A 88 7.09 -2.78 -0.30
CA ARG A 88 8.18 -3.76 -0.13
C ARG A 88 9.19 -3.63 -1.26
N ARG A 89 8.75 -3.60 -2.52
CA ARG A 89 9.64 -3.46 -3.68
C ARG A 89 10.34 -2.09 -3.72
N ILE A 90 9.67 -1.02 -3.34
CA ILE A 90 10.29 0.32 -3.21
C ILE A 90 11.39 0.30 -2.14
N LYS A 91 11.16 -0.35 -1.00
CA LYS A 91 12.16 -0.53 0.05
C LYS A 91 13.34 -1.39 -0.42
N GLU A 92 13.09 -2.47 -1.16
CA GLU A 92 14.12 -3.32 -1.78
C GLU A 92 15.00 -2.54 -2.78
N ALA A 93 14.44 -1.50 -3.42
CA ALA A 93 15.16 -0.58 -4.28
C ALA A 93 15.96 0.50 -3.51
N GLY A 94 16.05 0.40 -2.18
CA GLY A 94 16.88 1.25 -1.32
C GLY A 94 16.19 2.51 -0.81
N VAL A 95 14.88 2.65 -0.98
CA VAL A 95 14.13 3.78 -0.41
C VAL A 95 13.87 3.55 1.07
N ASN A 96 14.29 4.50 1.90
CA ASN A 96 14.01 4.45 3.33
C ASN A 96 12.54 4.80 3.61
N ILE A 97 11.90 4.00 4.47
CA ILE A 97 10.52 4.23 4.93
C ILE A 97 10.44 4.49 6.44
N SER A 98 11.58 4.54 7.15
CA SER A 98 11.62 4.64 8.61
C SER A 98 11.00 5.93 9.15
N GLU A 99 10.89 6.98 8.33
CA GLU A 99 10.22 8.24 8.68
C GLU A 99 8.68 8.15 8.68
N TYR A 100 8.13 7.03 8.19
CA TYR A 100 6.68 6.77 8.14
C TYR A 100 6.30 5.65 9.12
N PRO A 101 6.23 5.92 10.44
CA PRO A 101 6.12 4.88 11.46
C PRO A 101 4.83 4.05 11.35
N HIS A 102 3.72 4.64 10.89
CA HIS A 102 2.46 3.90 10.72
C HIS A 102 2.53 2.98 9.50
N ILE A 103 3.25 3.38 8.45
CA ILE A 103 3.57 2.47 7.34
C ILE A 103 4.47 1.34 7.79
N VAL A 104 5.52 1.61 8.59
CA VAL A 104 6.41 0.56 9.11
C VAL A 104 5.61 -0.49 9.88
N LYS A 105 4.79 -0.06 10.84
CA LYS A 105 3.91 -0.96 11.60
C LYS A 105 2.94 -1.72 10.69
N TYR A 106 2.29 -1.02 9.76
CA TYR A 106 1.39 -1.63 8.78
C TYR A 106 2.09 -2.72 7.95
N MET A 107 3.31 -2.46 7.48
CA MET A 107 4.10 -3.42 6.71
C MET A 107 4.44 -4.66 7.53
N GLU A 108 4.79 -4.50 8.81
CA GLU A 108 5.03 -5.63 9.71
C GLU A 108 3.75 -6.45 9.92
N GLU A 109 2.62 -5.82 10.19
CA GLU A 109 1.36 -6.53 10.44
C GLU A 109 0.83 -7.26 9.20
N VAL A 110 0.90 -6.62 8.02
CA VAL A 110 0.51 -7.26 6.75
C VAL A 110 1.48 -8.38 6.38
N GLY A 111 2.79 -8.17 6.55
CA GLY A 111 3.84 -9.13 6.22
C GLY A 111 3.77 -10.45 7.01
N HIS A 112 3.22 -10.43 8.23
CA HIS A 112 3.00 -11.63 9.05
C HIS A 112 1.67 -12.34 8.78
N HIS A 113 0.82 -11.81 7.91
CA HIS A 113 -0.49 -12.38 7.68
C HIS A 113 -0.41 -13.66 6.83
N GLU A 114 -1.19 -14.68 7.20
CA GLU A 114 -1.19 -16.02 6.59
C GLU A 114 -1.38 -16.03 5.06
N ILE A 115 -1.97 -14.96 4.54
CA ILE A 115 -2.23 -14.81 3.11
C ILE A 115 -0.95 -14.61 2.29
N LEU A 116 0.12 -14.09 2.91
CA LEU A 116 1.40 -13.86 2.26
C LEU A 116 2.39 -15.01 2.48
N SER A 117 2.16 -15.87 3.48
CA SER A 117 3.07 -16.96 3.85
C SER A 117 2.90 -18.25 3.02
N ASN A 118 2.03 -18.26 2.00
CA ASN A 118 1.78 -19.41 1.13
C ASN A 118 2.32 -19.26 -0.31
N ASN A 119 3.22 -18.29 -0.58
CA ASN A 119 3.88 -18.11 -1.87
C ASN A 119 5.40 -18.29 -1.77
#